data_AF-A0A2J6JAG1-F1
#
_entry.id   AF-A0A2J6JAG1-F1
#
_cell.length_a   1.000
_cell.length_b   1.000
_cell.length_c   1.000
_cell.angle_alpha   90.00
_cell.angle_beta   90.00
_cell.angle_gamma   90.00
#
_symmetry.space_group_name_H-M   'P 1'
#
loop_
_entity.id
_entity.type
_entity.pdbx_description
1 polymer ?
#
loop_
_entity_poly.entity_id
_entity_poly.type
_entity_poly.pdbx_seq_one_letter_code
_entity_poly.pdbx_strand_id
1 'polypeptide(L)'
;MTPLSAAVRDMTFNEQVEYGLCTRGLMLEQGPRTYRLSAGTTDTVHVFEESTILYVLTVNLHLEYVALDWYQGNEPEPIDSVFLQGEAINECIGCDWRDISELELAKRLALLFA
;
A
#
# COMPACT_ATOMS: atom_id res chain seq x y z
N MET A 1 -0.62 -11.00 -9.99
CA MET A 1 -1.26 -9.81 -9.42
C MET A 1 -2.29 -9.27 -10.40
N THR A 2 -3.53 -9.08 -9.94
CA THR A 2 -4.66 -8.55 -10.70
C THR A 2 -5.18 -7.29 -10.01
N PRO A 3 -5.42 -6.18 -10.73
CA PRO A 3 -5.97 -4.96 -10.12
C PRO A 3 -7.37 -5.18 -9.52
N LEU A 4 -7.62 -4.57 -8.37
CA LEU A 4 -8.92 -4.56 -7.71
C LEU A 4 -9.43 -3.13 -7.55
N SER A 5 -10.73 -2.95 -7.74
CA SER A 5 -11.43 -1.73 -7.31
C SER A 5 -11.86 -1.95 -5.87
N ALA A 6 -11.08 -1.45 -4.92
CA ALA A 6 -11.39 -1.50 -3.51
C ALA A 6 -11.67 -0.09 -2.95
N ALA A 7 -12.55 0.00 -1.96
CA ALA A 7 -12.94 1.28 -1.39
C ALA A 7 -11.95 1.69 -0.30
N VAL A 8 -11.28 2.83 -0.49
CA VAL A 8 -10.44 3.45 0.53
C VAL A 8 -11.24 4.56 1.20
N ARG A 9 -11.25 4.60 2.53
CA ARG A 9 -11.92 5.64 3.32
C ARG A 9 -11.04 6.16 4.43
N ASP A 10 -11.36 7.35 4.93
CA ASP A 10 -10.79 7.85 6.18
C ASP A 10 -11.20 6.95 7.36
N MET A 11 -10.29 6.80 8.32
CA MET A 11 -10.61 6.25 9.62
C MET A 11 -11.61 7.13 10.36
N THR A 12 -12.56 6.50 11.02
CA THR A 12 -13.39 7.14 12.02
C THR A 12 -12.56 7.59 13.22
N PHE A 13 -13.09 8.51 14.03
CA PHE A 13 -12.41 8.97 15.24
C PHE A 13 -12.10 7.82 16.22
N ASN A 14 -13.02 6.86 16.37
CA ASN A 14 -12.82 5.73 17.26
C ASN A 14 -11.69 4.81 16.78
N GLU A 15 -11.62 4.52 15.48
CA GLU A 15 -10.51 3.74 14.89
C GLU A 15 -9.17 4.46 15.10
N GLN A 16 -9.12 5.79 14.90
CA GLN A 16 -7.90 6.57 15.15
C GLN A 16 -7.43 6.44 16.61
N VAL A 17 -8.35 6.54 17.57
CA VAL A 17 -8.05 6.37 19.00
C VAL A 17 -7.58 4.95 19.31
N GLU A 18 -8.23 3.93 18.73
CA GLU A 18 -7.86 2.52 18.91
C GLU A 18 -6.44 2.24 18.43
N TYR A 19 -6.05 2.80 17.29
CA TYR A 19 -4.70 2.69 16.74
C TYR A 19 -3.69 3.69 17.34
N GLY A 20 -4.09 4.49 18.33
CA GLY A 20 -3.21 5.49 18.96
C GLY A 20 -2.74 6.59 18.01
N LEU A 21 -3.49 6.85 16.93
CA LEU A 21 -3.14 7.82 15.91
C LEU A 21 -3.65 9.22 16.28
N CYS A 22 -2.75 10.21 16.19
CA CYS A 22 -3.09 11.63 16.34
C CYS A 22 -3.41 12.30 14.99
N THR A 23 -3.46 11.54 13.90
CA THR A 23 -3.67 12.04 12.53
C THR A 23 -4.65 11.15 11.76
N ARG A 24 -5.16 11.64 10.63
CA ARG A 24 -6.08 10.89 9.77
C ARG A 24 -5.35 9.71 9.12
N GLY A 25 -5.70 8.50 9.53
CA GLY A 25 -5.32 7.27 8.84
C GLY A 25 -6.38 6.83 7.83
N LEU A 26 -6.02 5.85 7.01
CA LEU A 26 -6.89 5.28 5.98
C LEU A 26 -7.25 3.82 6.28
N MET A 27 -8.46 3.42 5.90
CA MET A 27 -8.92 2.04 5.90
C MET A 27 -9.25 1.61 4.47
N LEU A 28 -8.92 0.36 4.15
CA LEU A 28 -9.32 -0.33 2.94
C LEU A 28 -10.47 -1.28 3.23
N GLU A 29 -11.56 -1.16 2.49
CA GLU A 29 -12.71 -2.06 2.54
C GLU A 29 -12.71 -3.00 1.32
N GLN A 30 -12.59 -4.30 1.57
CA GLN A 30 -12.66 -5.35 0.56
C GLN A 30 -13.75 -6.36 0.96
N GLY A 31 -14.98 -6.12 0.53
CA GLY A 31 -16.13 -6.94 0.91
C GLY A 31 -16.36 -6.90 2.43
N PRO A 32 -16.32 -8.04 3.16
CA PRO A 32 -16.48 -8.06 4.62
C PRO A 32 -15.19 -7.74 5.38
N ARG A 33 -14.08 -7.50 4.70
CA ARG A 33 -12.76 -7.31 5.31
C ARG A 33 -12.38 -5.84 5.32
N THR A 34 -11.72 -5.44 6.39
CA THR A 34 -11.23 -4.08 6.58
C THR A 34 -9.76 -4.14 6.98
N TYR A 35 -8.93 -3.40 6.25
CA TYR A 35 -7.49 -3.35 6.50
C TYR A 35 -7.07 -1.92 6.82
N ARG A 36 -6.18 -1.76 7.80
CA ARG A 36 -5.52 -0.49 8.08
C ARG A 36 -4.44 -0.27 7.04
N LEU A 37 -4.45 0.88 6.38
CA LEU A 37 -3.41 1.26 5.45
C LEU A 37 -2.29 2.03 6.14
N SER A 38 -1.06 1.79 5.71
CA SER A 38 0.10 2.63 6.05
C SER A 38 0.11 3.95 5.28
N ALA A 39 -0.67 4.03 4.20
CA ALA A 39 -0.83 5.22 3.37
C ALA A 39 -1.45 6.39 4.14
N GLY A 40 -0.93 7.58 3.88
CA GLY A 40 -1.52 8.86 4.22
C GLY A 40 -2.57 9.33 3.22
N THR A 41 -3.38 10.29 3.67
CA THR A 41 -4.54 10.83 2.91
C THR A 41 -4.21 11.52 1.58
N THR A 42 -2.95 11.85 1.32
CA THR A 42 -2.50 12.49 0.07
C THR A 42 -1.80 11.52 -0.88
N ASP A 43 -1.67 10.26 -0.48
CA ASP A 43 -1.00 9.25 -1.29
C ASP A 43 -1.95 8.69 -2.34
N THR A 44 -1.37 8.22 -3.45
CA THR A 44 -2.11 7.45 -4.44
C THR A 44 -2.01 5.97 -4.07
N VAL A 45 -3.16 5.32 -3.91
CA VAL A 45 -3.25 3.93 -3.48
C VAL A 45 -3.80 3.06 -4.60
N HIS A 46 -3.11 1.95 -4.90
CA HIS A 46 -3.53 0.94 -5.85
C HIS A 46 -3.60 -0.42 -5.16
N VAL A 47 -4.66 -1.17 -5.42
CA VAL A 47 -4.89 -2.46 -4.78
C VAL A 47 -4.84 -3.57 -5.81
N PHE A 48 -4.10 -4.63 -5.49
CA PHE A 48 -3.97 -5.82 -6.31
C PHE A 48 -4.22 -7.07 -5.48
N GLU A 49 -4.63 -8.14 -6.13
CA GLU A 49 -4.77 -9.45 -5.51
C GLU A 49 -3.96 -10.49 -6.28
N GLU A 50 -3.30 -11.36 -5.55
CA GLU A 50 -2.68 -12.56 -6.09
C GLU A 50 -2.90 -13.72 -5.12
N SER A 51 -3.63 -14.74 -5.59
CA SER A 51 -4.06 -15.88 -4.78
C SER A 51 -4.87 -15.43 -3.55
N THR A 52 -4.34 -15.58 -2.33
CA THR A 52 -5.00 -15.18 -1.08
C THR A 52 -4.40 -13.93 -0.46
N ILE A 53 -3.47 -13.29 -1.16
CA ILE A 53 -2.72 -12.14 -0.68
C ILE A 53 -3.21 -10.90 -1.41
N LEU A 54 -3.54 -9.87 -0.62
CA LEU A 54 -3.87 -8.55 -1.10
C LEU A 54 -2.64 -7.66 -0.98
N TYR A 55 -2.34 -6.93 -2.04
CA TYR A 55 -1.19 -6.04 -2.15
C TYR A 55 -1.71 -4.63 -2.26
N VAL A 56 -1.24 -3.73 -1.39
CA VAL A 56 -1.57 -2.31 -1.45
C VAL A 56 -0.31 -1.55 -1.81
N LEU A 57 -0.26 -1.06 -3.04
CA LEU A 57 0.78 -0.16 -3.50
C LEU A 57 0.39 1.27 -3.11
N THR A 58 1.29 1.94 -2.39
CA THR A 58 1.20 3.36 -2.07
C THR A 58 2.27 4.11 -2.86
N VAL A 59 1.87 5.16 -3.57
CA VAL A 59 2.78 6.01 -4.35
C VAL A 59 2.58 7.46 -3.94
N ASN A 60 3.68 8.12 -3.58
CA ASN A 60 3.70 9.56 -3.37
C ASN A 60 4.82 10.20 -4.19
N LEU A 61 4.44 10.89 -5.27
CA LEU A 61 5.40 11.57 -6.14
C LEU A 61 5.92 12.88 -5.55
N HIS A 62 5.22 13.48 -4.58
CA HIS A 62 5.65 14.73 -3.93
C HIS A 62 6.74 14.47 -2.89
N LEU A 63 6.59 13.40 -2.10
CA LEU A 63 7.54 12.96 -1.08
C LEU A 63 8.53 11.91 -1.61
N GLU A 64 8.42 11.57 -2.90
CA GLU A 64 9.27 10.64 -3.64
C GLU A 64 9.45 9.30 -2.94
N TYR A 65 8.34 8.66 -2.58
CA TYR A 65 8.35 7.32 -1.99
C TYR A 65 7.34 6.39 -2.65
N VAL A 66 7.65 5.09 -2.56
CA VAL A 66 6.75 3.99 -2.92
C VAL A 66 6.76 2.97 -1.79
N ALA A 67 5.60 2.38 -1.51
CA ALA A 67 5.48 1.30 -0.54
C ALA A 67 4.56 0.20 -1.06
N LEU A 68 4.80 -1.04 -0.67
CA LEU A 68 3.94 -2.16 -0.96
C LEU A 68 3.68 -2.92 0.33
N ASP A 69 2.43 -2.93 0.76
CA ASP A 69 1.96 -3.63 1.95
C ASP A 69 1.26 -4.93 1.53
N TRP A 70 1.56 -6.04 2.21
CA TRP A 70 0.95 -7.34 1.98
C TRP A 70 -0.07 -7.65 3.07
N TYR A 71 -1.28 -8.07 2.71
CA TYR A 71 -2.33 -8.45 3.63
C TYR A 71 -2.80 -9.88 3.34
N GLN A 72 -3.12 -10.64 4.38
CA GLN A 72 -3.64 -11.99 4.23
C GLN A 72 -4.73 -12.28 5.26
N GLY A 73 -5.82 -12.89 4.79
CA GLY A 73 -6.94 -13.24 5.66
C GLY A 73 -7.67 -12.00 6.20
N ASN A 74 -7.98 -12.01 7.49
CA ASN A 74 -8.72 -10.94 8.18
C ASN A 74 -7.85 -10.14 9.15
N GLU A 75 -6.53 -10.30 9.09
CA GLU A 75 -5.62 -9.48 9.88
C GLU A 75 -5.70 -8.03 9.40
N PRO A 76 -5.98 -7.05 10.28
CA PRO A 76 -6.17 -5.66 9.88
C PRO A 76 -4.84 -4.99 9.49
N GLU A 77 -3.72 -5.51 9.99
CA GLU A 77 -2.37 -5.02 9.71
C GLU A 77 -1.73 -5.80 8.56
N PRO A 78 -0.79 -5.19 7.82
CA PRO A 78 -0.04 -5.92 6.83
C PRO A 78 0.85 -6.99 7.50
N ILE A 79 0.93 -8.16 6.87
CA ILE A 79 1.79 -9.27 7.30
C ILE A 79 3.26 -9.04 6.91
N ASP A 80 3.50 -8.17 5.92
CA ASP A 80 4.81 -7.73 5.48
C ASP A 80 4.67 -6.37 4.78
N SER A 81 5.78 -5.64 4.62
CA SER A 81 5.81 -4.35 3.92
C SER A 81 7.19 -4.01 3.36
N VAL A 82 7.22 -3.37 2.19
CA VAL A 82 8.42 -2.71 1.66
C VAL A 82 8.14 -1.23 1.51
N PHE A 83 9.11 -0.41 1.92
CA PHE A 83 9.06 1.04 1.78
C PHE A 83 10.40 1.51 1.20
N LEU A 84 10.34 2.25 0.10
CA LEU A 84 11.50 2.86 -0.55
C LEU A 84 11.25 4.36 -0.76
N GLN A 85 12.26 5.18 -0.50
CA GLN A 85 12.19 6.62 -0.66
C GLN A 85 13.47 7.16 -1.31
N GLY A 86 13.32 8.16 -2.19
CA GLY A 86 14.43 8.84 -2.86
C GLY A 86 15.26 7.88 -3.71
N GLU A 87 16.59 7.96 -3.57
CA GLU A 87 17.54 7.19 -4.37
C GLU A 87 17.40 5.67 -4.19
N ALA A 88 16.92 5.19 -3.04
CA ALA A 88 16.68 3.76 -2.82
C ALA A 88 15.69 3.17 -3.84
N ILE A 89 14.76 3.98 -4.35
CA ILE A 89 13.84 3.53 -5.40
C ILE A 89 14.61 3.28 -6.70
N ASN A 90 15.51 4.19 -7.07
CA ASN A 90 16.31 4.06 -8.29
C ASN A 90 17.24 2.83 -8.21
N GLU A 91 17.84 2.59 -7.03
CA GLU A 91 18.74 1.45 -6.80
C GLU A 91 18.02 0.10 -6.83
N CYS A 92 16.82 0.01 -6.23
CA CYS A 92 16.11 -1.26 -6.09
C CYS A 92 15.14 -1.55 -7.25
N ILE A 93 14.46 -0.54 -7.78
CA ILE A 93 13.39 -0.69 -8.78
C ILE A 93 13.85 -0.27 -10.17
N GLY A 94 14.74 0.72 -10.25
CA GLY A 94 15.21 1.32 -11.50
C GLY A 94 14.75 2.77 -11.66
N CYS A 95 15.52 3.55 -12.44
CA CYS A 95 15.25 4.98 -12.66
C CYS A 95 13.95 5.24 -13.45
N ASP A 96 13.41 4.22 -14.13
CA ASP A 96 12.17 4.27 -14.91
C ASP A 96 10.90 4.10 -14.03
N TRP A 97 11.03 4.02 -12.71
CA TRP A 97 9.91 3.69 -11.81
C TRP A 97 8.72 4.66 -11.90
N ARG A 98 8.93 5.89 -12.36
CA ARG A 98 7.87 6.89 -12.58
C ARG A 98 7.12 6.69 -13.90
N ASP A 99 7.71 5.97 -14.85
CA ASP A 99 7.21 5.80 -16.21
C ASP A 99 6.58 4.41 -16.44
N ILE A 100 6.80 3.47 -15.52
CA ILE A 100 6.18 2.15 -15.57
C ILE A 100 4.78 2.16 -14.97
N SER A 101 3.94 1.21 -15.40
CA SER A 101 2.61 1.02 -14.80
C SER A 101 2.70 0.63 -13.33
N GLU A 102 1.67 0.95 -12.56
CA GLU A 102 1.58 0.66 -11.14
C GLU A 102 1.59 -0.84 -10.85
N LEU A 103 1.02 -1.64 -11.76
CA LEU A 103 1.10 -3.10 -11.69
C LEU A 103 2.53 -3.60 -11.83
N GLU A 104 3.31 -3.03 -12.74
CA GLU A 104 4.72 -3.39 -12.92
C GLU A 104 5.57 -2.94 -11.73
N LEU A 105 5.31 -1.73 -11.21
CA LEU A 105 5.95 -1.23 -10.00
C LEU A 105 5.69 -2.15 -8.79
N ALA A 106 4.44 -2.55 -8.57
CA ALA A 106 4.07 -3.48 -7.50
C ALA A 106 4.76 -4.85 -7.66
N LYS A 107 4.85 -5.38 -8.88
CA LYS A 107 5.58 -6.63 -9.14
C LYS A 107 7.07 -6.52 -8.84
N ARG A 108 7.73 -5.44 -9.26
CA ARG A 108 9.15 -5.21 -8.99
C ARG A 108 9.42 -5.11 -7.48
N LEU A 109 8.58 -4.37 -6.76
CA LEU A 109 8.65 -4.27 -5.30
C LEU A 109 8.48 -5.64 -4.62
N ALA A 110 7.52 -6.44 -5.07
CA ALA A 110 7.27 -7.76 -4.51
C ALA A 110 8.42 -8.76 -4.72
N LEU A 111 9.26 -8.55 -5.74
CA LEU A 111 10.43 -9.39 -6.03
C LEU A 111 11.65 -9.06 -5.18
N LEU A 112 11.67 -7.94 -4.45
CA LEU A 112 12.84 -7.56 -3.64
C LEU A 112 13.12 -8.53 -2.48
N PHE A 113 12.12 -9.31 -2.08
CA PHE A 113 12.21 -10.25 -0.95
C PHE A 113 11.80 -11.68 -1.33
N ALA A 114 11.72 -11.98 -2.64
CA ALA A 114 11.38 -13.30 -3.19
C ALA A 114 12.61 -14.21 -3.37
#